data_AF-A0A6N6SD66-F1
#
_entry.id   AF-A0A6N6SD66-F1
#
_cell.length_a   1.000
_cell.length_b   1.000
_cell.length_c   1.000
_cell.angle_alpha   90.00
_cell.angle_beta   90.00
_cell.angle_gamma   90.00
#
_symmetry.space_group_name_H-M   'P 1'
#
loop_
_entity.id
_entity.type
_entity.pdbx_description
1 polymer ?
#
loop_
_entity_poly.entity_id
_entity_poly.type
_entity_poly.pdbx_seq_one_letter_code
_entity_poly.pdbx_strand_id
1 'polypeptide(L)'
;MKEQDQLTNHIIIDPGAGAPQERAPRLQDRSDAELQALINEAAALLAERAAKRKQEAIEQIQRLAKEQGLNVKIDKPKRRRGRPPKVKPANS
;
A
#
# COMPACT_ATOMS: atom_id res chain seq x y z
N MET A 1 -24.59 -43.38 9.22
CA MET A 1 -24.23 -42.09 9.83
C MET A 1 -23.06 -41.54 9.02
N LYS A 2 -23.19 -40.30 8.53
CA LYS A 2 -22.24 -39.66 7.61
C LYS A 2 -21.18 -38.95 8.44
N GLU A 3 -19.97 -39.47 8.49
CA GLU A 3 -18.83 -38.71 9.00
C GLU A 3 -18.34 -37.82 7.85
N GLN A 4 -18.45 -36.52 8.08
CA GLN A 4 -18.14 -35.49 7.11
C GLN A 4 -16.64 -35.26 7.08
N ASP A 5 -16.11 -35.28 5.86
CA ASP A 5 -14.74 -34.89 5.50
C ASP A 5 -14.40 -33.52 6.08
N GLN A 6 -13.46 -33.49 7.02
CA GLN A 6 -12.78 -32.26 7.41
C GLN A 6 -11.66 -31.99 6.40
N LEU A 7 -12.01 -31.25 5.35
CA LEU A 7 -11.04 -30.61 4.45
C LEU A 7 -10.26 -29.56 5.25
N THR A 8 -9.14 -29.97 5.82
CA THR A 8 -8.11 -29.08 6.33
C THR A 8 -7.52 -28.33 5.14
N ASN A 9 -7.90 -27.06 4.99
CA ASN A 9 -7.26 -26.13 4.07
C ASN A 9 -5.79 -25.93 4.50
N HIS A 10 -4.91 -26.82 4.06
CA HIS A 10 -3.48 -26.67 4.18
C HIS A 10 -3.06 -25.55 3.22
N ILE A 11 -2.90 -24.34 3.74
CA ILE A 11 -2.37 -23.21 2.96
C ILE A 11 -0.90 -23.52 2.70
N ILE A 12 -0.61 -24.17 1.58
CA ILE A 12 0.75 -24.31 1.06
C ILE A 12 1.14 -22.93 0.53
N ILE A 13 1.97 -22.23 1.29
CA ILE A 13 2.65 -21.02 0.81
C ILE A 13 3.78 -21.54 -0.09
N ASP A 14 3.51 -21.67 -1.39
CA ASP A 14 4.57 -21.88 -2.38
C ASP A 14 5.51 -20.67 -2.31
N PRO A 15 6.80 -20.85 -1.93
CA PRO A 15 7.78 -19.79 -2.10
C PRO A 15 7.99 -19.65 -3.61
N GLY A 16 7.30 -18.66 -4.20
CA GLY A 16 7.29 -18.41 -5.64
C GLY A 16 8.69 -18.55 -6.26
N ALA A 17 8.76 -19.35 -7.31
CA ALA A 17 9.98 -19.63 -8.05
C ALA A 17 10.60 -18.36 -8.64
N GLY A 18 11.89 -18.16 -8.39
CA GLY A 18 12.82 -17.65 -9.41
C GLY A 18 13.17 -16.16 -9.38
N ALA A 19 13.92 -15.74 -8.36
CA ALA A 19 15.13 -14.96 -8.61
C ALA A 19 16.24 -15.59 -7.77
N PRO A 20 17.49 -15.71 -8.26
CA PRO A 20 18.61 -16.00 -7.38
C PRO A 20 18.72 -14.80 -6.45
N GLN A 21 18.07 -14.87 -5.28
CA GLN A 21 18.48 -14.03 -4.18
C GLN A 21 19.86 -14.59 -3.82
N GLU A 22 20.91 -13.95 -4.36
CA GLU A 22 22.23 -13.95 -3.72
C GLU A 22 21.96 -13.98 -2.23
N ARG A 23 22.43 -15.01 -1.52
CA ARG A 23 22.13 -15.22 -0.11
C ARG A 23 22.35 -13.89 0.60
N ALA A 24 21.27 -13.15 0.83
CA ALA A 24 21.40 -11.82 1.39
C ALA A 24 22.05 -12.06 2.76
N PRO A 25 23.09 -11.28 3.12
CA PRO A 25 23.69 -11.39 4.44
C PRO A 25 22.54 -11.34 5.45
N ARG A 26 22.60 -12.22 6.46
CA ARG A 26 21.50 -12.33 7.42
C ARG A 26 21.29 -10.94 7.99
N LEU A 27 20.04 -10.59 8.30
CA LEU A 27 19.75 -9.26 8.87
C LEU A 27 20.57 -8.99 10.14
N GLN A 28 20.98 -10.04 10.83
CA GLN A 28 21.83 -10.04 12.02
C GLN A 28 23.28 -9.60 11.76
N ASP A 29 23.75 -9.70 10.51
CA ASP A 29 25.12 -9.36 10.10
C ASP A 29 25.22 -7.90 9.65
N ARG A 30 24.10 -7.18 9.55
CA ARG A 30 24.03 -5.80 9.07
C ARG A 30 24.13 -4.81 10.22
N SER A 31 24.76 -3.68 9.97
CA SER A 31 24.76 -2.55 10.90
C SER A 31 23.37 -1.90 10.99
N ASP A 32 23.10 -1.19 12.08
CA ASP A 32 21.86 -0.44 12.26
C ASP A 32 21.59 0.54 11.11
N ALA A 33 22.64 1.16 10.56
CA ALA A 33 22.53 2.08 9.42
C ALA A 33 22.06 1.35 8.15
N GLU A 34 22.58 0.15 7.88
CA GLU A 34 22.18 -0.67 6.73
C GLU A 34 20.77 -1.23 6.88
N LEU A 35 20.38 -1.59 8.10
CA LEU A 35 19.01 -2.01 8.40
C LEU A 35 18.03 -0.85 8.21
N GLN A 36 18.38 0.35 8.67
CA GLN A 36 17.56 1.54 8.48
C GLN A 36 17.42 1.89 6.99
N ALA A 37 18.49 1.78 6.21
CA ALA A 37 18.44 1.99 4.77
C ALA A 37 17.49 1.00 4.09
N LEU A 38 17.59 -0.29 4.43
CA LEU A 38 16.70 -1.33 3.90
C LEU A 38 15.23 -1.11 4.28
N ILE A 39 14.97 -0.70 5.53
CA ILE A 39 13.60 -0.35 5.97
C ILE A 39 13.06 0.83 5.16
N ASN A 40 13.87 1.87 4.95
CA ASN A 40 13.45 3.05 4.18
C ASN A 40 13.14 2.70 2.72
N GLU A 41 13.96 1.87 2.09
CA GLU A 41 13.73 1.37 0.74
C GLU A 41 12.44 0.54 0.65
N ALA A 42 12.27 -0.42 1.56
CA ALA A 42 11.06 -1.24 1.62
C ALA A 42 9.80 -0.38 1.86
N ALA A 43 9.88 0.62 2.74
CA ALA A 43 8.79 1.55 3.00
C ALA A 43 8.42 2.38 1.75
N ALA A 44 9.42 2.85 0.99
CA ALA A 44 9.19 3.57 -0.25
C ALA A 44 8.48 2.69 -1.31
N LEU A 45 8.95 1.46 -1.50
CA LEU A 45 8.34 0.49 -2.42
C LEU A 45 6.90 0.15 -2.02
N LEU A 46 6.64 -0.03 -0.73
CA LEU A 46 5.28 -0.28 -0.23
C LEU A 46 4.37 0.93 -0.44
N ALA A 47 4.87 2.15 -0.23
CA ALA A 47 4.13 3.37 -0.47
C ALA A 47 3.77 3.54 -1.96
N GLU A 48 4.71 3.25 -2.87
CA GLU A 48 4.47 3.26 -4.31
C GLU A 48 3.40 2.24 -4.72
N ARG A 49 3.52 0.99 -4.24
CA ARG A 49 2.52 -0.06 -4.49
C ARG A 49 1.15 0.30 -3.94
N ALA A 50 1.08 0.97 -2.80
CA ALA A 50 -0.19 1.43 -2.23
C ALA A 50 -0.81 2.55 -3.08
N ALA A 51 -0.01 3.49 -3.56
CA ALA A 51 -0.46 4.54 -4.46
C ALA A 51 -1.00 3.96 -5.78
N LYS A 52 -0.30 2.99 -6.37
CA LYS A 52 -0.73 2.29 -7.59
C LYS A 52 -2.05 1.57 -7.40
N ARG A 53 -2.19 0.75 -6.35
CA ARG A 53 -3.45 0.04 -6.04
C ARG A 53 -4.62 1.00 -5.84
N LYS A 54 -4.37 2.16 -5.22
CA LYS A 54 -5.40 3.19 -5.04
C LYS A 54 -5.84 3.78 -6.39
N GLN A 55 -4.91 4.05 -7.31
CA GLN A 55 -5.23 4.54 -8.65
C GLN A 55 -6.03 3.51 -9.43
N GLU A 56 -5.57 2.25 -9.46
CA GLU A 56 -6.28 1.14 -10.12
C GLU A 56 -7.71 0.98 -9.57
N ALA A 57 -7.90 1.04 -8.25
CA ALA A 57 -9.22 0.99 -7.65
C ALA A 57 -10.11 2.17 -8.06
N ILE A 58 -9.57 3.39 -8.12
CA ILE A 58 -10.30 4.58 -8.59
C ILE A 58 -10.73 4.40 -10.05
N GLU A 59 -9.85 3.91 -10.92
CA GLU A 59 -10.14 3.65 -12.32
C GLU A 59 -11.23 2.58 -12.48
N GLN A 60 -11.16 1.49 -11.71
CA GLN A 60 -12.19 0.46 -11.70
C GLN A 60 -13.54 1.02 -11.25
N ILE A 61 -13.58 1.81 -10.17
CA ILE A 61 -14.82 2.46 -9.71
C ILE A 61 -15.38 3.38 -10.80
N GLN A 62 -14.53 4.19 -11.45
CA GLN A 62 -14.98 5.08 -12.52
C GLN A 62 -15.50 4.31 -13.73
N ARG A 63 -14.85 3.20 -14.10
CA ARG A 63 -15.28 2.34 -15.19
C ARG A 63 -16.66 1.75 -14.90
N LEU A 64 -16.83 1.12 -13.74
CA LEU A 64 -18.11 0.55 -13.31
C LEU A 64 -19.21 1.62 -13.23
N ALA A 65 -18.88 2.82 -12.72
CA ALA A 65 -19.83 3.91 -12.67
C ALA A 65 -20.28 4.36 -14.07
N LYS A 66 -19.35 4.51 -15.02
CA LYS A 66 -19.66 4.87 -16.41
C LYS A 66 -20.55 3.82 -17.10
N GLU A 67 -20.30 2.53 -16.85
CA GLU A 67 -21.12 1.43 -17.36
C GLU A 67 -22.58 1.52 -16.85
N GLN A 68 -22.78 2.07 -15.65
CA GLN A 68 -24.09 2.35 -15.06
C GLN A 68 -24.63 3.75 -15.39
N GLY A 69 -23.98 4.51 -16.28
CA GLY A 69 -24.37 5.87 -16.65
C GLY A 69 -24.09 6.95 -15.59
N LEU A 70 -23.33 6.63 -14.54
CA LEU A 70 -22.97 7.52 -13.44
C LEU A 70 -21.58 8.14 -13.67
N ASN A 71 -21.46 9.45 -13.48
CA ASN A 71 -20.17 10.14 -13.53
C ASN A 71 -19.65 10.43 -12.12
N VAL A 72 -18.78 9.56 -11.61
CA VAL A 72 -18.24 9.66 -10.24
C VAL A 72 -16.89 10.37 -10.25
N LYS A 73 -16.80 11.51 -9.54
CA LYS A 73 -15.55 12.20 -9.23
C LYS A 73 -15.11 11.86 -7.80
N ILE A 74 -13.97 11.20 -7.65
CA ILE A 74 -13.36 10.89 -6.35
C ILE A 74 -12.43 12.06 -5.99
N ASP A 75 -12.96 13.06 -5.30
CA ASP A 75 -12.19 14.21 -4.85
C ASP A 75 -11.24 13.85 -3.70
N LYS A 76 -10.05 14.48 -3.68
CA LYS A 76 -9.15 14.42 -2.53
C LYS A 76 -9.85 15.07 -1.32
N PRO A 77 -9.65 14.56 -0.09
CA PRO A 77 -10.29 15.12 1.10
C PRO A 77 -10.00 16.61 1.17
N LYS A 78 -11.09 17.40 1.22
CA LYS A 78 -11.04 18.87 1.29
C LYS A 78 -10.15 19.24 2.47
N ARG A 79 -9.09 20.03 2.23
CA ARG A 79 -8.14 20.50 3.27
C ARG A 79 -8.95 20.89 4.50
N ARG A 80 -8.58 20.35 5.67
CA ARG A 80 -9.32 20.50 6.95
C ARG A 80 -9.80 21.95 7.08
N ARG A 81 -11.11 22.17 6.99
CA ARG A 81 -11.73 23.43 7.40
C ARG A 81 -11.39 23.57 8.89
N GLY A 82 -10.67 24.61 9.28
CA GLY A 82 -10.42 24.84 10.71
C GLY A 82 -9.24 25.73 11.06
N ARG A 83 -8.27 25.98 10.17
CA ARG A 83 -7.21 26.95 10.46
C ARG A 83 -7.30 28.15 9.52
N PRO A 84 -7.75 29.33 9.99
CA PRO A 84 -7.56 30.55 9.23
C PRO A 84 -6.06 30.74 8.95
N PRO A 85 -5.70 31.27 7.77
CA PRO A 85 -4.30 31.57 7.47
C PRO A 85 -3.75 32.51 8.54
N LYS A 86 -2.58 32.19 9.09
CA LYS A 86 -1.91 33.03 10.09
C LYS A 86 -1.55 34.34 9.40
N VAL A 87 -2.31 35.40 9.67
CA VAL A 87 -2.02 36.75 9.19
C VAL A 87 -0.65 37.13 9.78
N LYS A 88 0.33 37.41 8.93
CA LYS A 88 1.62 37.97 9.40
C LYS A 88 1.33 39.36 9.97
N PRO A 89 1.81 39.71 11.17
CA PRO A 89 1.69 41.08 11.65
C PRO A 89 2.46 41.99 10.69
N ALA A 90 1.75 42.93 10.08
CA ALA A 90 2.36 44.01 9.34
C ALA A 90 2.98 44.97 10.36
N ASN A 91 4.31 44.98 10.40
CA ASN A 91 5.17 45.96 11.07
C ASN A 91 5.00 46.14 12.59
N SER A 92 6.08 45.83 13.30
CA SER A 92 6.44 46.42 14.59
C SER A 92 7.91 46.76 14.54
#